data_AF-A0A2P2KEN2-F1
#
_entry.id   AF-A0A2P2KEN2-F1
#
_cell.length_a   1.000
_cell.length_b   1.000
_cell.length_c   1.000
_cell.angle_alpha   90.00
_cell.angle_beta   90.00
_cell.angle_gamma   90.00
#
_symmetry.space_group_name_H-M   'P 1'
#
loop_
_entity.id
_entity.type
_entity.pdbx_description
1 polymer ?
#
loop_
_entity_poly.entity_id
_entity_poly.type
_entity_poly.pdbx_seq_one_letter_code
_entity_poly.pdbx_strand_id
1 'polypeptide(L)'
;MCVILYTILLLNLAPSLLLQIREGKLVCLYGGEDLEWIRRFTKAAQAAATAAGIQIEMLYVGKSKLKDKNRRNNAIIQEENLSHVLPELTLIWYFWVRLESMWHSKVQQNKTVENDQIMREIVTMLSFDGSDDGWAVISAGAAEMTKAKGELILKSFGEFDLWRDAAMERGFIPALNDYLLGIHSPLHCNRLILPGTTGSIPERVVCAECGRPMDKFIMYRCCVD
;
A
#
# COMPACT_ATOMS: atom_id res chain seq x y z
N MET A 1 -7.14 13.06 7.41
CA MET A 1 -5.80 12.78 6.85
C MET A 1 -5.57 11.28 6.92
N CYS A 2 -5.22 10.64 5.80
CA CYS A 2 -5.03 9.19 5.74
C CYS A 2 -3.91 8.72 6.70
N VAL A 3 -4.08 7.53 7.29
CA VAL A 3 -3.09 6.88 8.18
C VAL A 3 -1.70 6.79 7.54
N ILE A 4 -1.66 6.56 6.23
CA ILE A 4 -0.43 6.40 5.46
C ILE A 4 0.33 7.73 5.41
N LEU A 5 -0.38 8.82 5.08
CA LEU A 5 0.17 10.17 5.08
C LEU A 5 0.61 10.59 6.49
N TYR A 6 -0.18 10.24 7.52
CA TYR A 6 0.18 10.47 8.91
C TYR A 6 1.45 9.72 9.32
N THR A 7 1.62 8.47 8.88
CA THR A 7 2.80 7.66 9.17
C THR A 7 4.05 8.26 8.52
N ILE A 8 3.95 8.67 7.25
CA ILE A 8 5.06 9.37 6.56
C ILE A 8 5.43 10.66 7.28
N LEU A 9 4.43 11.47 7.67
CA LEU A 9 4.62 12.72 8.40
C LEU A 9 5.32 12.49 9.74
N LEU A 10 4.82 11.57 10.56
CA LEU A 10 5.35 11.32 11.89
C LEU A 10 6.77 10.75 11.90
N LEU A 11 7.06 9.87 10.94
CA LEU A 11 8.36 9.21 10.85
C LEU A 11 9.36 10.01 10.00
N ASN A 12 8.95 11.16 9.45
CA ASN A 12 9.73 12.00 8.56
C ASN A 12 10.42 11.18 7.44
N LEU A 13 9.72 10.18 6.91
CA LEU A 13 10.30 9.14 6.04
C LEU A 13 10.82 9.70 4.72
N ALA A 14 10.11 10.70 4.19
CA ALA A 14 10.43 11.33 2.92
C ALA A 14 9.95 12.78 2.94
N PRO A 15 10.77 13.73 3.45
CA PRO A 15 10.42 15.15 3.50
C PRO A 15 10.07 15.72 2.12
N SER A 16 10.77 15.26 1.08
CA SER A 16 10.49 15.62 -0.31
C SER A 16 9.10 15.17 -0.74
N LEU A 17 8.72 13.92 -0.44
CA LEU A 17 7.41 13.37 -0.79
C LEU A 17 6.26 14.12 -0.10
N LEU A 18 6.48 14.58 1.13
CA LEU A 18 5.50 15.42 1.85
C LEU A 18 5.26 16.75 1.16
N LEU A 19 6.31 17.36 0.59
CA LEU A 19 6.17 18.56 -0.23
C LEU A 19 5.36 18.26 -1.50
N GLN A 20 5.65 17.14 -2.18
CA GLN A 20 4.93 16.71 -3.39
C GLN A 20 3.43 16.53 -3.10
N ILE A 21 3.07 15.90 -1.98
CA ILE A 21 1.67 15.74 -1.56
C ILE A 21 1.02 17.10 -1.31
N ARG A 22 1.72 18.04 -0.66
CA ARG A 22 1.19 19.40 -0.41
C ARG A 22 1.00 20.20 -1.70
N GLU A 23 1.86 19.97 -2.68
CA GLU A 23 1.77 20.56 -4.02
C GLU A 23 0.70 19.88 -4.90
N GLY A 24 0.00 18.87 -4.38
CA GLY A 24 -1.03 18.14 -5.11
C GLY A 24 -0.49 17.19 -6.18
N LYS A 25 0.82 16.89 -6.16
CA LYS A 25 1.43 15.94 -7.08
C LYS A 25 0.98 14.51 -6.74
N LEU A 26 0.96 13.65 -7.76
CA LEU A 26 0.60 12.26 -7.58
C LEU A 26 1.75 11.53 -6.89
N VAL A 27 1.48 10.94 -5.73
CA VAL A 27 2.44 10.17 -4.96
C VAL A 27 2.00 8.72 -4.90
N CYS A 28 2.92 7.79 -5.13
CA CYS A 28 2.67 6.36 -5.08
C CYS A 28 3.65 5.67 -4.13
N LEU A 29 3.12 5.13 -3.04
CA LEU A 29 3.83 4.21 -2.17
C LEU A 29 3.59 2.80 -2.63
N TYR A 30 4.63 1.99 -2.71
CA TYR A 30 4.48 0.60 -3.11
C TYR A 30 5.45 -0.31 -2.38
N GLY A 31 5.15 -1.60 -2.40
CA GLY A 31 5.98 -2.63 -1.81
C GLY A 31 5.68 -3.99 -2.41
N GLY A 32 6.51 -4.98 -2.14
CA GLY A 32 6.46 -6.28 -2.79
C GLY A 32 7.82 -6.96 -2.66
N GLU A 33 7.86 -8.29 -2.82
CA GLU A 33 9.13 -9.02 -2.80
C GLU A 33 9.63 -9.43 -4.19
N ASP A 34 8.74 -9.44 -5.17
CA ASP A 34 9.04 -9.82 -6.56
C ASP A 34 9.62 -8.63 -7.34
N LEU A 35 10.89 -8.74 -7.73
CA LEU A 35 11.61 -7.74 -8.53
C LEU A 35 11.06 -7.59 -9.95
N GLU A 36 10.58 -8.67 -10.56
CA GLU A 36 10.00 -8.60 -11.90
C GLU A 36 8.68 -7.82 -11.86
N TRP A 37 7.85 -8.09 -10.85
CA TRP A 37 6.65 -7.30 -10.60
C TRP A 37 6.99 -5.83 -10.33
N ILE A 38 7.99 -5.53 -9.50
CA ILE A 38 8.44 -4.15 -9.21
C ILE A 38 8.81 -3.41 -10.51
N ARG A 39 9.62 -4.03 -11.38
CA ARG A 39 10.02 -3.43 -12.67
C ARG A 39 8.85 -3.21 -13.61
N ARG A 40 7.94 -4.20 -13.72
CA ARG A 40 6.73 -4.07 -14.56
C ARG A 40 5.83 -2.95 -14.04
N PHE A 41 5.64 -2.89 -12.73
CA PHE A 41 4.81 -1.91 -12.05
C PHE A 41 5.32 -0.48 -12.22
N THR A 42 6.58 -0.21 -11.91
CA THR A 42 7.13 1.15 -11.99
C THR A 42 7.11 1.68 -13.43
N LYS A 43 7.43 0.83 -14.41
CA LYS A 43 7.34 1.19 -15.84
C LYS A 43 5.91 1.46 -16.28
N ALA A 44 4.95 0.61 -15.92
CA ALA A 44 3.55 0.80 -16.26
C ALA A 44 2.98 2.08 -15.63
N ALA A 45 3.28 2.32 -14.34
CA ALA A 45 2.85 3.52 -13.63
C ALA A 45 3.42 4.80 -14.25
N GLN A 46 4.72 4.83 -14.58
CA GLN A 46 5.36 5.96 -15.27
C GLN A 46 4.77 6.19 -16.66
N ALA A 47 4.53 5.13 -17.43
CA ALA A 47 3.92 5.23 -18.75
C ALA A 47 2.50 5.80 -18.68
N ALA A 48 1.67 5.29 -17.76
CA ALA A 48 0.31 5.80 -17.54
C ALA A 48 0.30 7.27 -17.09
N ALA A 49 1.18 7.64 -16.16
CA ALA A 49 1.31 9.03 -15.71
C ALA A 49 1.74 9.96 -16.86
N THR A 50 2.72 9.54 -17.67
CA THR A 50 3.18 10.29 -18.84
C THR A 50 2.06 10.46 -19.87
N ALA A 51 1.30 9.40 -20.15
CA ALA A 51 0.16 9.43 -21.06
C ALA A 51 -0.99 10.31 -20.55
N ALA A 52 -1.16 10.43 -19.23
CA ALA A 52 -2.10 11.35 -18.59
C ALA A 52 -1.58 12.79 -18.48
N GLY A 53 -0.33 13.07 -18.87
CA GLY A 53 0.28 14.38 -18.73
C GLY A 53 0.57 14.78 -17.27
N ILE A 54 0.72 13.80 -16.37
CA ILE A 54 0.98 14.03 -14.95
C ILE A 54 2.34 13.46 -14.54
N GLN A 55 2.89 13.98 -13.45
CA GLN A 55 4.08 13.42 -12.81
C GLN A 55 3.68 12.55 -11.63
N ILE A 56 4.29 11.36 -11.54
CA ILE A 56 4.10 10.42 -10.43
C ILE A 56 5.40 10.24 -9.66
N GLU A 57 5.36 10.52 -8.36
CA GLU A 57 6.50 10.36 -7.45
C GLU A 57 6.34 9.05 -6.69
N MET A 58 7.20 8.08 -6.98
CA MET A 58 7.11 6.73 -6.43
C MET A 58 8.12 6.52 -5.30
N LEU A 59 7.68 5.90 -4.20
CA LEU A 59 8.55 5.50 -3.08
C LEU A 59 8.32 4.02 -2.75
N TYR A 60 9.40 3.25 -2.80
CA TYR A 60 9.40 1.86 -2.34
C TYR A 60 9.51 1.81 -0.81
N VAL A 61 8.50 1.21 -0.18
CA VAL A 61 8.38 1.03 1.27
C VAL A 61 8.72 -0.40 1.70
N GLY A 62 8.65 -1.38 0.80
CA GLY A 62 8.98 -2.78 1.08
C GLY A 62 8.03 -3.47 2.06
N LYS A 63 8.49 -4.56 2.70
CA LYS A 63 7.71 -5.38 3.66
C LYS A 63 8.43 -5.55 5.01
N SER A 64 7.70 -5.75 6.09
CA SER A 64 8.20 -5.71 7.47
C SER A 64 9.22 -6.82 7.81
N LYS A 65 9.04 -8.03 7.25
CA LYS A 65 9.78 -9.25 7.63
C LYS A 65 10.89 -9.67 6.66
N LEU A 66 11.22 -8.83 5.67
CA LEU A 66 12.07 -9.22 4.55
C LEU A 66 13.30 -8.30 4.44
N LYS A 67 14.10 -8.19 5.51
CA LYS A 67 15.23 -7.24 5.58
C LYS A 67 16.23 -7.40 4.43
N ASP A 68 16.67 -8.63 4.15
CA ASP A 68 17.66 -8.87 3.10
C ASP A 68 17.07 -8.72 1.69
N LYS A 69 15.81 -9.14 1.48
CA LYS A 69 15.12 -8.86 0.21
C LYS A 69 14.89 -7.36 0.01
N ASN A 70 14.49 -6.62 1.04
CA ASN A 70 14.34 -5.15 0.96
C ASN A 70 15.68 -4.49 0.62
N ARG A 71 16.79 -4.95 1.21
CA ARG A 71 18.13 -4.46 0.86
C ARG A 71 18.44 -4.66 -0.61
N ARG A 72 18.24 -5.89 -1.11
CA ARG A 72 18.45 -6.24 -2.51
C ARG A 72 17.56 -5.43 -3.45
N ASN A 73 16.28 -5.28 -3.10
CA ASN A 73 15.32 -4.53 -3.90
C ASN A 73 15.68 -3.04 -3.92
N ASN A 74 16.04 -2.44 -2.79
CA ASN A 74 16.48 -1.05 -2.74
C ASN A 74 17.67 -0.79 -3.67
N ALA A 75 18.69 -1.67 -3.65
CA ALA A 75 19.87 -1.53 -4.48
C ALA A 75 19.51 -1.54 -5.99
N ILE A 76 18.68 -2.49 -6.41
CA ILE A 76 18.24 -2.62 -7.81
C ILE A 76 17.35 -1.45 -8.23
N ILE A 77 16.44 -1.01 -7.36
CA ILE A 77 15.56 0.14 -7.64
C ILE A 77 16.37 1.42 -7.86
N GLN A 78 17.43 1.61 -7.06
CA GLN A 78 18.35 2.74 -7.22
C GLN A 78 19.22 2.62 -8.48
N GLU A 79 19.80 1.44 -8.73
CA GLU A 79 20.64 1.17 -9.90
C GLU A 79 19.88 1.37 -11.22
N GLU A 80 18.63 0.90 -11.28
CA GLU A 80 17.75 1.02 -12.46
C GLU A 80 16.94 2.32 -12.48
N ASN A 81 17.10 3.20 -11.48
CA ASN A 81 16.36 4.45 -11.33
C ASN A 81 14.83 4.29 -11.46
N LEU A 82 14.28 3.24 -10.83
CA LEU A 82 12.86 2.91 -10.96
C LEU A 82 11.97 3.81 -10.10
N SER A 83 12.44 4.21 -8.92
CA SER A 83 11.74 5.07 -7.96
C SER A 83 12.67 5.54 -6.84
N HIS A 84 12.15 6.35 -5.92
CA HIS A 84 12.81 6.60 -4.64
C HIS A 84 12.76 5.36 -3.75
N VAL A 85 13.72 5.26 -2.82
CA VAL A 85 13.76 4.24 -1.77
C VAL A 85 14.00 4.90 -0.42
N LEU A 86 13.60 4.24 0.65
CA LEU A 86 13.99 4.67 1.99
C LEU A 86 15.50 4.45 2.21
N PRO A 87 16.24 5.47 2.70
CA PRO A 87 17.70 5.40 2.82
C PRO A 87 18.17 4.36 3.84
N GLU A 88 17.39 4.15 4.90
CA GLU A 88 17.69 3.18 5.95
C GLU A 88 16.60 2.10 6.02
N LEU A 89 17.00 0.83 6.05
CA LEU A 89 16.08 -0.31 6.18
C LEU A 89 15.29 -0.27 7.50
N THR A 90 15.85 0.37 8.54
CA THR A 90 15.17 0.57 9.82
C THR A 90 13.90 1.41 9.66
N LEU A 91 13.87 2.35 8.69
CA LEU A 91 12.69 3.17 8.42
C LEU A 91 11.53 2.34 7.83
N ILE A 92 11.84 1.33 7.01
CA ILE A 92 10.84 0.36 6.53
C ILE A 92 10.23 -0.37 7.72
N TRP A 93 11.06 -0.86 8.64
CA TRP A 93 10.59 -1.54 9.84
C TRP A 93 9.74 -0.61 10.73
N TYR A 94 10.19 0.62 10.98
CA TYR A 94 9.44 1.60 11.76
C TYR A 94 8.08 1.90 11.14
N PHE A 95 7.97 2.02 9.81
CA PHE A 95 6.70 2.24 9.13
C PHE A 95 5.67 1.17 9.51
N TRP A 96 6.05 -0.11 9.43
CA TRP A 96 5.16 -1.21 9.75
C TRP A 96 4.85 -1.33 11.25
N VAL A 97 5.85 -1.16 12.13
CA VAL A 97 5.63 -1.18 13.59
C VAL A 97 4.71 -0.05 14.05
N ARG A 98 4.74 1.12 13.40
CA ARG A 98 3.78 2.19 13.69
C ARG A 98 2.36 1.80 13.31
N LEU A 99 2.15 1.13 12.19
CA LEU A 99 0.83 0.61 11.80
C LEU A 99 0.31 -0.42 12.81
N GLU A 100 1.16 -1.34 13.26
CA GLU A 100 0.83 -2.29 14.32
C GLU A 100 0.48 -1.59 15.64
N SER A 101 1.26 -0.57 16.03
CA SER A 101 1.00 0.21 17.25
C SER A 101 -0.33 0.95 17.18
N MET A 102 -0.65 1.56 16.02
CA MET A 102 -1.93 2.24 15.81
C MET A 102 -3.10 1.24 15.83
N TRP A 103 -2.92 0.04 15.26
CA TRP A 103 -3.89 -1.04 15.33
C TRP A 103 -4.19 -1.42 16.79
N HIS A 104 -3.16 -1.69 17.60
CA HIS A 104 -3.33 -2.02 19.02
C HIS A 104 -4.08 -0.93 19.78
N SER A 105 -3.74 0.34 19.54
CA SER A 105 -4.43 1.49 20.15
C SER A 105 -5.91 1.54 19.78
N LYS A 106 -6.25 1.29 18.51
CA LYS A 106 -7.63 1.25 18.04
C LYS A 106 -8.42 0.09 18.62
N VAL A 107 -7.82 -1.09 18.73
CA VAL A 107 -8.44 -2.26 19.37
C VAL A 107 -8.76 -1.99 20.85
N GLN A 108 -7.82 -1.37 21.59
CA GLN A 108 -8.06 -0.98 23.00
C GLN A 108 -9.21 0.04 23.16
N GLN A 109 -9.49 0.83 22.11
CA GLN A 109 -10.62 1.76 22.05
C GLN A 109 -11.91 1.10 21.53
N ASN A 110 -11.96 -0.22 21.38
CA ASN A 110 -13.07 -0.98 20.79
C ASN A 110 -13.45 -0.51 19.37
N LYS A 111 -12.46 -0.05 18.59
CA LYS A 111 -12.65 0.33 17.18
C LYS A 111 -12.44 -0.88 16.28
N THR A 112 -13.30 -1.00 15.27
CA THR A 112 -13.34 -2.11 14.30
C THR A 112 -13.36 -1.56 12.87
N VAL A 113 -13.18 -2.43 11.88
CA VAL A 113 -13.17 -2.07 10.45
C VAL A 113 -14.51 -1.49 9.99
N GLU A 114 -15.59 -1.89 10.65
CA GLU A 114 -16.96 -1.48 10.39
C GLU A 114 -17.27 -0.10 10.98
N ASN A 115 -16.70 0.25 12.13
CA ASN A 115 -17.06 1.45 12.89
C ASN A 115 -16.02 2.58 12.85
N ASP A 116 -14.84 2.34 12.28
CA ASP A 116 -13.75 3.31 12.26
C ASP A 116 -12.98 3.26 10.93
N GLN A 117 -12.97 4.38 10.21
CA GLN A 117 -12.29 4.49 8.92
C GLN A 117 -10.77 4.31 9.03
N ILE A 118 -10.17 4.85 10.10
CA ILE A 118 -8.72 4.75 10.35
C ILE A 118 -8.36 3.29 10.60
N MET A 119 -9.17 2.55 11.35
CA MET A 119 -9.02 1.11 11.57
C MET A 119 -9.08 0.33 10.24
N ARG A 120 -10.02 0.67 9.35
CA ARG A 120 -10.09 0.06 8.01
C ARG A 120 -8.83 0.31 7.19
N GLU A 121 -8.29 1.53 7.22
CA GLU A 121 -7.03 1.88 6.55
C GLU A 121 -5.85 1.09 7.11
N ILE A 122 -5.72 1.03 8.45
CA ILE A 122 -4.67 0.26 9.13
C ILE A 122 -4.73 -1.22 8.75
N VAL A 123 -5.91 -1.85 8.84
CA VAL A 123 -6.10 -3.26 8.49
C VAL A 123 -5.81 -3.51 7.01
N THR A 124 -6.15 -2.57 6.13
CA THR A 124 -5.81 -2.70 4.70
C THR A 124 -4.29 -2.74 4.52
N MET A 125 -3.56 -1.82 5.14
CA MET A 125 -2.09 -1.79 5.06
C MET A 125 -1.45 -3.04 5.64
N LEU A 126 -1.89 -3.51 6.82
CA LEU A 126 -1.38 -4.74 7.42
C LEU A 126 -1.68 -5.98 6.55
N SER A 127 -2.76 -5.96 5.77
CA SER A 127 -3.06 -7.03 4.80
C SER A 127 -2.16 -6.99 3.55
N PHE A 128 -1.51 -5.86 3.27
CA PHE A 128 -0.50 -5.76 2.21
C PHE A 128 0.82 -6.37 2.66
N ASP A 129 1.26 -6.05 3.88
CA ASP A 129 2.45 -6.65 4.48
C ASP A 129 2.29 -8.17 4.67
N GLY A 130 1.07 -8.58 5.00
CA GLY A 130 0.70 -9.98 5.14
C GLY A 130 0.61 -10.74 3.81
N SER A 131 0.47 -10.10 2.65
CA SER A 131 0.37 -10.80 1.35
C SER A 131 1.76 -11.16 0.80
N ASP A 132 1.82 -12.13 -0.12
CA ASP A 132 3.03 -12.40 -0.90
C ASP A 132 3.10 -11.48 -2.15
N ASP A 133 1.96 -10.92 -2.56
CA ASP A 133 1.85 -10.00 -3.70
C ASP A 133 2.54 -8.64 -3.48
N GLY A 134 2.78 -7.93 -4.57
CA GLY A 134 3.01 -6.49 -4.55
C GLY A 134 1.79 -5.71 -4.07
N TRP A 135 1.97 -4.45 -3.71
CA TRP A 135 0.89 -3.55 -3.32
C TRP A 135 1.25 -2.12 -3.67
N ALA A 136 0.25 -1.28 -3.88
CA ALA A 136 0.45 0.15 -4.06
C ALA A 136 -0.68 0.97 -3.43
N VAL A 137 -0.30 2.15 -2.97
CA VAL A 137 -1.19 3.20 -2.50
C VAL A 137 -0.81 4.47 -3.23
N ILE A 138 -1.77 5.04 -3.95
CA ILE A 138 -1.56 6.23 -4.76
C ILE A 138 -2.45 7.34 -4.20
N SER A 139 -1.90 8.53 -4.04
CA SER A 139 -2.63 9.69 -3.52
C SER A 139 -2.35 10.92 -4.36
N ALA A 140 -3.40 11.71 -4.60
CA ALA A 140 -3.28 13.08 -5.07
C ALA A 140 -3.68 14.02 -3.91
N GLY A 141 -2.67 14.61 -3.26
CA GLY A 141 -2.90 15.39 -2.05
C GLY A 141 -3.42 14.56 -0.87
N ALA A 142 -4.17 15.20 0.03
CA ALA A 142 -4.61 14.60 1.30
C ALA A 142 -6.00 13.94 1.26
N ALA A 143 -6.78 14.19 0.21
CA ALA A 143 -8.19 13.80 0.11
C ALA A 143 -8.43 12.62 -0.82
N GLU A 144 -7.72 12.55 -1.95
CA GLU A 144 -7.92 11.53 -2.97
C GLU A 144 -6.88 10.42 -2.85
N MET A 145 -7.34 9.18 -2.72
CA MET A 145 -6.46 8.02 -2.60
C MET A 145 -7.06 6.79 -3.29
N THR A 146 -6.17 5.95 -3.80
CA THR A 146 -6.42 4.61 -4.33
C THR A 146 -5.47 3.63 -3.69
N LYS A 147 -5.91 2.39 -3.52
CA LYS A 147 -5.07 1.30 -3.02
C LYS A 147 -5.45 -0.01 -3.71
N ALA A 148 -4.48 -0.80 -4.12
CA ALA A 148 -4.72 -2.09 -4.75
C ALA A 148 -3.50 -3.02 -4.65
N LYS A 149 -3.74 -4.32 -4.88
CA LYS A 149 -2.75 -5.39 -4.73
C LYS A 149 -2.29 -5.95 -6.08
N GLY A 150 -1.03 -6.37 -6.12
CA GLY A 150 -0.45 -7.28 -7.09
C GLY A 150 -0.76 -6.95 -8.54
N GLU A 151 -1.22 -7.96 -9.27
CA GLU A 151 -1.57 -7.84 -10.68
C GLU A 151 -2.78 -6.92 -10.92
N LEU A 152 -3.65 -6.68 -9.94
CA LEU A 152 -4.80 -5.79 -10.12
C LEU A 152 -4.35 -4.35 -10.37
N ILE A 153 -3.44 -3.81 -9.54
CA ILE A 153 -2.93 -2.46 -9.73
C ILE A 153 -2.03 -2.39 -10.97
N LEU A 154 -1.21 -3.42 -11.21
CA LEU A 154 -0.36 -3.47 -12.40
C LEU A 154 -1.19 -3.45 -13.69
N LYS A 155 -2.24 -4.26 -13.76
CA LYS A 155 -3.19 -4.31 -14.86
C LYS A 155 -3.87 -2.95 -15.05
N SER A 156 -4.29 -2.29 -13.97
CA SER A 156 -4.93 -0.97 -14.07
C SER A 156 -4.06 0.09 -14.77
N PHE A 157 -2.74 0.08 -14.54
CA PHE A 157 -1.83 0.96 -15.25
C PHE A 157 -1.53 0.48 -16.67
N GLY A 158 -1.39 -0.84 -16.87
CA GLY A 158 -1.18 -1.41 -18.21
C GLY A 158 -2.34 -1.18 -19.17
N GLU A 159 -3.55 -1.02 -18.64
CA GLU A 159 -4.78 -0.77 -19.39
C GLU A 159 -5.25 0.69 -19.29
N PHE A 160 -4.34 1.63 -19.02
CA PHE A 160 -4.66 3.06 -18.89
C PHE A 160 -5.50 3.60 -20.06
N ASP A 161 -5.24 3.15 -21.28
CA ASP A 161 -5.98 3.57 -22.47
C ASP A 161 -7.49 3.31 -22.36
N LEU A 162 -7.93 2.31 -21.59
CA LEU A 162 -9.34 1.97 -21.42
C LEU A 162 -10.10 2.95 -20.52
N TRP A 163 -9.40 3.67 -19.63
CA TRP A 163 -10.00 4.61 -18.68
C TRP A 163 -9.40 6.02 -18.78
N ARG A 164 -8.59 6.28 -19.80
CA ARG A 164 -7.95 7.57 -20.08
C ARG A 164 -8.95 8.72 -20.17
N ASP A 165 -10.05 8.54 -20.90
CA ASP A 165 -11.07 9.57 -21.07
C ASP A 165 -11.73 9.93 -19.73
N ALA A 166 -12.05 8.91 -18.92
CA ALA A 166 -12.57 9.12 -17.57
C ALA A 166 -11.56 9.86 -16.68
N ALA A 167 -10.25 9.57 -16.82
CA ALA A 167 -9.20 10.28 -16.08
C ALA A 167 -9.12 11.77 -16.44
N MET A 168 -9.31 12.11 -17.72
CA MET A 168 -9.33 13.49 -18.20
C MET A 168 -10.57 14.26 -17.71
N GLU A 169 -11.73 13.59 -17.62
CA GLU A 169 -12.98 14.21 -17.19
C GLU A 169 -13.10 14.35 -15.66
N ARG A 170 -12.71 13.31 -14.91
CA ARG A 170 -13.00 13.19 -13.47
C ARG A 170 -11.77 13.32 -12.58
N GLY A 171 -10.57 13.36 -13.18
CA GLY A 171 -9.31 13.29 -12.48
C GLY A 171 -8.79 11.85 -12.36
N PHE A 172 -7.46 11.74 -12.20
CA PHE A 172 -6.75 10.47 -12.27
C PHE A 172 -7.15 9.48 -11.16
N ILE A 173 -7.20 9.92 -9.90
CA ILE A 173 -7.52 9.05 -8.76
C ILE A 173 -8.98 8.57 -8.78
N PRO A 174 -10.00 9.44 -8.98
CA PRO A 174 -11.38 8.98 -9.09
C PRO A 174 -11.58 7.97 -10.23
N ALA A 175 -11.04 8.24 -11.42
CA ALA A 175 -11.16 7.34 -12.56
C ALA A 175 -10.46 6.00 -12.33
N LEU A 176 -9.28 6.01 -11.70
CA LEU A 176 -8.55 4.80 -11.34
C LEU A 176 -9.35 3.96 -10.32
N ASN A 177 -9.98 4.60 -9.33
CA ASN A 177 -10.85 3.92 -8.37
C ASN A 177 -12.04 3.25 -9.08
N ASP A 178 -12.73 3.95 -9.98
CA ASP A 178 -13.84 3.41 -10.77
C ASP A 178 -13.38 2.21 -11.61
N TYR A 179 -12.23 2.32 -12.27
CA TYR A 179 -11.66 1.25 -13.08
C TYR A 179 -11.34 0.01 -12.24
N LEU A 180 -10.63 0.20 -11.13
CA LEU A 180 -10.26 -0.87 -10.21
C LEU A 180 -11.49 -1.58 -9.64
N LEU A 181 -12.57 -0.84 -9.31
CA LEU A 181 -13.84 -1.42 -8.88
C LEU A 181 -14.45 -2.29 -9.98
N GLY A 182 -14.39 -1.85 -11.24
CA GLY A 182 -14.92 -2.58 -12.39
C GLY A 182 -14.18 -3.88 -12.71
N ILE A 183 -12.86 -3.92 -12.50
CA ILE A 183 -12.03 -5.11 -12.74
C ILE A 183 -11.83 -5.98 -11.48
N HIS A 184 -12.37 -5.56 -10.33
CA HIS A 184 -12.20 -6.28 -9.08
C HIS A 184 -12.93 -7.62 -9.10
N SER A 185 -12.19 -8.71 -8.89
CA SER A 185 -12.80 -10.04 -8.78
C SER A 185 -13.58 -10.16 -7.47
N PRO A 186 -14.83 -10.66 -7.50
CA PRO A 186 -15.57 -10.99 -6.27
C PRO A 186 -14.94 -12.15 -5.49
N LEU A 187 -14.09 -12.96 -6.15
CA LEU A 187 -13.22 -13.95 -5.51
C LEU A 187 -11.84 -13.31 -5.29
N HIS A 188 -11.63 -12.77 -4.09
CA HIS A 188 -10.32 -12.33 -3.63
C HIS A 188 -10.01 -12.95 -2.27
N CYS A 189 -8.75 -13.33 -2.08
CA CYS A 189 -8.24 -13.82 -0.81
C CYS A 189 -7.36 -12.74 -0.19
N ASN A 190 -7.76 -12.23 0.96
CA ASN A 190 -6.94 -11.28 1.72
C ASN A 190 -6.32 -11.99 2.92
N ARG A 191 -4.99 -12.06 2.94
CA ARG A 191 -4.25 -12.57 4.10
C ARG A 191 -3.92 -11.40 5.03
N LEU A 192 -4.42 -11.45 6.26
CA LEU A 192 -4.07 -10.50 7.31
C LEU A 192 -3.21 -11.22 8.34
N ILE A 193 -1.99 -10.72 8.58
CA ILE A 193 -1.13 -11.22 9.65
C ILE A 193 -1.20 -10.19 10.77
N LEU A 194 -1.86 -10.54 11.87
CA LEU A 194 -1.91 -9.69 13.04
C LEU A 194 -0.59 -9.83 13.83
N PRO A 195 -0.04 -8.73 14.37
CA PRO A 195 1.09 -8.79 15.29
C PRO A 195 0.74 -9.67 16.49
N GLY A 196 1.73 -10.45 16.98
CA GLY A 196 1.53 -11.40 18.07
C GLY A 196 1.00 -10.69 19.32
N THR A 197 -0.27 -10.92 19.65
CA THR A 197 -0.91 -10.25 20.78
C THR A 197 -0.56 -10.97 22.07
N THR A 198 0.18 -10.32 22.96
CA THR A 198 0.03 -10.58 24.40
C THR A 198 -1.32 -10.01 24.84
N GLY A 199 -2.41 -10.79 24.68
CA GLY A 199 -3.62 -10.62 25.49
C GLY A 199 -4.98 -10.44 24.79
N SER A 200 -5.10 -10.20 23.49
CA SER A 200 -6.43 -10.25 22.82
C SER A 200 -6.33 -10.37 21.31
N ILE A 201 -6.31 -11.61 20.80
CA ILE A 201 -6.58 -11.85 19.38
C ILE A 201 -8.08 -11.61 19.19
N PRO A 202 -8.50 -10.66 18.34
CA PRO A 202 -9.92 -10.42 18.09
C PRO A 202 -10.61 -11.72 17.66
N GLU A 203 -11.78 -11.98 18.23
CA GLU A 203 -12.55 -13.19 17.92
C GLU A 203 -13.12 -13.14 16.50
N ARG A 204 -13.41 -11.94 16.00
CA ARG A 204 -13.90 -11.68 14.66
C ARG A 204 -13.17 -10.49 14.04
N VAL A 205 -12.71 -10.68 12.81
CA VAL A 205 -12.21 -9.61 11.93
C VAL A 205 -12.94 -9.73 10.61
N VAL A 206 -13.31 -8.60 10.02
CA VAL A 206 -13.86 -8.56 8.65
C VAL A 206 -12.81 -8.06 7.67
N CYS A 207 -12.90 -8.52 6.43
CA CYS A 207 -12.07 -8.08 5.34
C CYS A 207 -12.29 -6.58 5.08
N ALA A 208 -11.23 -5.79 5.04
CA ALA A 208 -11.32 -4.35 4.76
C ALA A 208 -11.77 -4.01 3.32
N GLU A 209 -11.71 -4.98 2.41
CA GLU A 209 -12.10 -4.82 0.99
C GLU A 209 -13.56 -5.24 0.74
N CYS A 210 -13.98 -6.45 1.16
CA CYS A 210 -15.35 -6.94 0.93
C CYS A 210 -16.27 -6.97 2.15
N GLY A 211 -15.78 -6.67 3.36
CA GLY A 211 -16.57 -6.73 4.59
C GLY A 211 -16.97 -8.14 5.05
N ARG A 212 -16.59 -9.21 4.31
CA ARG A 212 -16.85 -10.59 4.72
C ARG A 212 -16.05 -10.95 5.98
N PRO A 213 -16.57 -11.82 6.87
CA PRO A 213 -15.80 -12.35 7.98
C PRO A 213 -14.56 -13.07 7.46
N MET A 214 -13.42 -12.87 8.13
CA MET A 214 -12.19 -13.59 7.83
C MET A 214 -12.07 -14.84 8.70
N ASP A 215 -11.59 -15.92 8.10
CA ASP A 215 -11.26 -17.13 8.85
C ASP A 215 -10.02 -16.91 9.72
N LYS A 216 -10.06 -17.45 10.95
CA LYS A 216 -8.98 -17.34 11.93
C LYS A 216 -8.10 -18.57 11.89
N PHE A 217 -6.82 -18.37 11.63
CA PHE A 217 -5.79 -19.42 11.71
C PHE A 217 -4.70 -19.03 12.71
N ILE A 218 -4.19 -20.01 13.45
CA ILE A 218 -2.98 -19.87 14.28
C ILE A 218 -1.83 -20.52 13.49
N MET A 219 -0.80 -19.75 13.16
CA MET A 219 0.36 -20.21 12.38
C MET A 219 1.63 -20.12 13.22
N TYR A 220 2.34 -21.23 13.34
CA TYR A 220 3.71 -21.27 13.85
C TYR A 220 4.66 -21.29 12.64
N ARG A 221 5.61 -20.36 12.59
CA ARG A 221 6.63 -20.30 11.55
C ARG A 221 8.00 -20.24 12.22
N CYS A 222 8.87 -21.16 11.84
CA CYS A 222 10.30 -21.05 12.14
C CYS A 222 10.93 -20.26 10.99
N CYS A 223 11.44 -19.07 11.28
CA CYS A 223 12.22 -18.30 10.32
C CYS A 223 13.69 -18.67 10.51
N VAL A 224 14.36 -19.07 9.44
CA VAL A 224 15.81 -19.03 9.34
C VAL A 224 16.07 -17.76 8.53
N ASP A 225 16.61 -16.73 9.17
CA ASP A 225 16.99 -15.49 8.49
C ASP A 225 17.90 -15.79 7.29
#